data_AF-A0A6V2T745-F1
#
_entry.id   AF-A0A6V2T745-F1
#
_cell.length_a   1.000
_cell.length_b   1.000
_cell.length_c   1.000
_cell.angle_alpha   90.00
_cell.angle_beta   90.00
_cell.angle_gamma   90.00
#
_symmetry.space_group_name_H-M   'P 1'
#
loop_
_entity.id
_entity.type
_entity.pdbx_description
1 polymer ?
#
loop_
_entity_poly.entity_id
_entity_poly.type
_entity_poly.pdbx_seq_one_letter_code
_entity_poly.pdbx_strand_id
1 'polypeptide(L)'
;MGVAASAELEQAQGQVKRLTVEMQKLSTALKGKESALSAVTREALELRQHKDKTADVQLELSRTAEELRAARREAQQLPSVSAQLRGMRDQAEGESRRVAELQAEVEASKAELEAMVGRLKYGELEQRSVAKKLGRAATQEQQQMAAAQEEAALVAAQIVADANAALGGDAASGAHPVFGELLRDDGHKRLYSASPTTLWAGTSTWHKQRAFRAERAELIAKAKQRSSVAGWPGSICVVESGG
;
A
#
# COMPACT_ATOMS: atom_id res chain seq x y z
N MET A 1 1.91 -3.60 -155.81
CA MET A 1 2.40 -3.74 -154.42
C MET A 1 1.38 -3.29 -153.33
N GLY A 2 0.12 -2.98 -153.66
CA GLY A 2 -0.87 -2.47 -152.66
C GLY A 2 -1.79 -3.51 -151.99
N VAL A 3 -1.82 -4.77 -152.47
CA VAL A 3 -2.78 -5.79 -152.00
C VAL A 3 -2.27 -6.54 -150.76
N ALA A 4 -0.95 -6.77 -150.65
CA ALA A 4 -0.35 -7.41 -149.47
C ALA A 4 -0.45 -6.55 -148.21
N ALA A 5 -0.29 -5.23 -148.34
CA ALA A 5 -0.41 -4.29 -147.21
C ALA A 5 -1.85 -4.21 -146.64
N SER A 6 -2.88 -4.47 -147.46
CA SER A 6 -4.29 -4.46 -147.01
C SER A 6 -4.65 -5.72 -146.22
N ALA A 7 -4.14 -6.88 -146.62
CA ALA A 7 -4.38 -8.15 -145.92
C ALA A 7 -3.67 -8.19 -144.56
N GLU A 8 -2.45 -7.66 -144.48
CA GLU A 8 -1.71 -7.53 -143.22
C GLU A 8 -2.39 -6.54 -142.25
N LEU A 9 -2.96 -5.45 -142.76
CA LEU A 9 -3.71 -4.48 -141.97
C LEU A 9 -4.99 -5.10 -141.38
N GLU A 10 -5.72 -5.91 -142.16
CA GLU A 10 -6.94 -6.58 -141.72
C GLU A 10 -6.64 -7.67 -140.67
N GLN A 11 -5.55 -8.43 -140.85
CA GLN A 11 -5.06 -9.40 -139.88
C GLN A 11 -4.64 -8.72 -138.56
N ALA A 12 -3.94 -7.58 -138.64
CA ALA A 12 -3.57 -6.78 -137.48
C ALA A 12 -4.80 -6.21 -136.75
N GLN A 13 -5.80 -5.71 -137.47
CA GLN A 13 -7.07 -5.25 -136.88
C GLN A 13 -7.85 -6.39 -136.19
N GLY A 14 -7.84 -7.59 -136.78
CA GLY A 14 -8.40 -8.79 -136.16
C GLY A 14 -7.69 -9.19 -134.86
N GLN A 15 -6.35 -9.10 -134.84
CA GLN A 15 -5.56 -9.33 -133.63
C GLN A 15 -5.86 -8.28 -132.54
N VAL A 16 -5.93 -7.00 -132.90
CA VAL A 16 -6.27 -5.92 -131.94
C VAL A 16 -7.64 -6.16 -131.31
N LYS A 17 -8.65 -6.57 -132.09
CA LYS A 17 -9.99 -6.90 -131.56
C LYS A 17 -9.97 -8.08 -130.58
N ARG A 18 -9.24 -9.16 -130.92
CA ARG A 18 -9.08 -10.32 -130.02
C ARG A 18 -8.38 -9.93 -128.72
N LEU A 19 -7.26 -9.22 -128.83
CA LEU A 19 -6.51 -8.72 -127.68
C LEU A 19 -7.37 -7.79 -126.83
N THR A 20 -8.22 -6.95 -127.42
CA THR A 20 -9.13 -6.07 -126.66
C THR A 20 -10.15 -6.86 -125.83
N VAL A 21 -10.75 -7.90 -126.42
CA VAL A 21 -11.70 -8.78 -125.71
C VAL A 21 -11.00 -9.56 -124.59
N GLU A 22 -9.79 -10.06 -124.85
CA GLU A 22 -8.98 -10.70 -123.81
C GLU A 22 -8.62 -9.72 -122.69
N MET A 23 -8.26 -8.47 -123.02
CA MET A 23 -7.96 -7.44 -122.04
C MET A 23 -9.18 -7.11 -121.17
N GLN A 24 -10.39 -7.06 -121.73
CA GLN A 24 -11.63 -6.87 -120.98
C GLN A 24 -11.96 -8.07 -120.08
N LYS A 25 -11.76 -9.30 -120.56
CA LYS A 25 -11.92 -10.52 -119.74
C LYS A 25 -10.92 -10.56 -118.59
N LEU A 26 -9.66 -10.22 -118.85
CA LEU A 26 -8.63 -10.14 -117.82
C LEU A 26 -8.94 -9.02 -116.81
N SER A 27 -9.41 -7.86 -117.27
CA SER A 27 -9.80 -6.75 -116.38
C SER A 27 -10.95 -7.13 -115.45
N THR A 28 -11.99 -7.79 -115.96
CA THR A 28 -13.12 -8.25 -115.13
C THR A 28 -12.71 -9.36 -114.15
N ALA A 29 -11.89 -10.31 -114.59
CA ALA A 29 -11.32 -11.33 -113.71
C ALA A 29 -10.42 -10.72 -112.63
N LEU A 30 -9.63 -9.70 -112.96
CA LEU A 30 -8.76 -9.00 -112.02
C LEU A 30 -9.57 -8.23 -110.98
N LYS A 31 -10.63 -7.50 -111.38
CA LYS A 31 -11.57 -6.87 -110.44
C LYS A 31 -12.26 -7.87 -109.51
N GLY A 32 -12.64 -9.04 -110.02
CA GLY A 32 -13.21 -10.11 -109.19
C GLY A 32 -12.21 -10.70 -108.19
N LYS A 33 -10.93 -10.79 -108.56
CA LYS A 33 -9.86 -11.19 -107.63
C LYS A 33 -9.55 -10.11 -106.60
N GLU A 34 -9.58 -8.83 -106.97
CA GLU A 34 -9.38 -7.69 -106.06
C GLU A 34 -10.49 -7.64 -104.99
N SER A 35 -11.76 -7.83 -105.37
CA SER A 35 -12.87 -7.88 -104.42
C SER A 35 -12.75 -9.07 -103.46
N ALA A 36 -12.42 -10.26 -103.98
CA ALA A 36 -12.16 -11.44 -103.15
C ALA A 36 -10.99 -11.22 -102.18
N LEU A 37 -9.89 -10.62 -102.65
CA LEU A 37 -8.75 -10.27 -101.79
C LEU A 37 -9.17 -9.31 -100.66
N SER A 38 -10.01 -8.31 -100.97
CA SER A 38 -10.53 -7.36 -99.98
C SER A 38 -11.44 -8.00 -98.93
N ALA A 39 -12.20 -9.03 -99.31
CA ALA A 39 -13.05 -9.77 -98.39
C ALA A 39 -12.21 -10.61 -97.43
N VAL A 40 -11.20 -11.31 -97.96
CA VAL A 40 -10.26 -12.12 -97.16
C VAL A 40 -9.43 -11.25 -96.21
N THR A 41 -8.99 -10.05 -96.62
CA THR A 41 -8.27 -9.15 -95.72
C THR A 41 -9.15 -8.62 -94.59
N ARG A 42 -10.44 -8.35 -94.86
CA ARG A 42 -11.41 -7.99 -93.81
C ARG A 42 -11.62 -9.14 -92.82
N GLU A 43 -11.88 -10.35 -93.32
CA GLU A 43 -12.08 -11.54 -92.49
C GLU A 43 -10.82 -11.85 -91.65
N ALA A 44 -9.62 -11.70 -92.21
CA ALA A 44 -8.37 -11.85 -91.49
C ALA A 44 -8.19 -10.80 -90.37
N LEU A 45 -8.65 -9.56 -90.57
CA LEU A 45 -8.65 -8.53 -89.54
C LEU A 45 -9.65 -8.84 -88.42
N GLU A 46 -10.85 -9.30 -88.75
CA GLU A 46 -11.87 -9.71 -87.77
C GLU A 46 -11.38 -10.90 -86.92
N LEU A 47 -10.75 -11.90 -87.55
CA LEU A 47 -10.13 -13.03 -86.85
C LEU A 47 -9.01 -12.59 -85.90
N ARG A 48 -8.18 -11.62 -86.30
CA ARG A 48 -7.17 -11.03 -85.40
C ARG A 48 -7.81 -10.36 -84.19
N GLN A 49 -8.83 -9.54 -84.40
CA GLN A 49 -9.55 -8.88 -83.31
C GLN A 49 -10.21 -9.88 -82.36
N HIS A 50 -10.82 -10.95 -82.89
CA HIS A 50 -11.37 -12.02 -82.07
C HIS A 50 -10.29 -12.72 -81.25
N LYS A 51 -9.14 -13.01 -81.85
CA LYS A 51 -8.01 -13.62 -81.15
C LYS A 51 -7.52 -12.74 -80.00
N ASP A 52 -7.40 -11.43 -80.23
CA ASP A 52 -6.98 -10.47 -79.20
C ASP A 52 -7.99 -10.43 -78.05
N LYS A 53 -9.30 -10.34 -78.35
CA LYS A 53 -10.36 -10.41 -77.33
C LYS A 53 -10.33 -11.71 -76.53
N THR A 54 -10.09 -12.85 -77.18
CA THR A 54 -9.97 -14.13 -76.47
C THR A 54 -8.75 -14.17 -75.55
N ALA A 55 -7.64 -13.53 -75.94
CA ALA A 55 -6.46 -13.41 -75.10
C ALA A 55 -6.74 -12.53 -73.87
N ASP A 56 -7.44 -11.41 -74.05
CA ASP A 56 -7.85 -10.53 -72.94
C ASP A 56 -8.74 -11.27 -71.94
N VAL A 57 -9.76 -11.99 -72.42
CA VAL A 57 -10.65 -12.80 -71.57
C VAL A 57 -9.89 -13.90 -70.82
N GLN A 58 -8.91 -14.55 -71.46
CA GLN A 58 -8.06 -15.55 -70.79
C GLN A 58 -7.23 -14.92 -69.67
N LEU A 59 -6.79 -13.67 -69.84
CA LEU A 59 -6.01 -12.94 -68.86
C LEU A 59 -6.88 -12.48 -67.68
N GLU A 60 -8.13 -12.10 -67.92
CA GLU A 60 -9.10 -11.82 -66.85
C GLU A 60 -9.48 -13.09 -66.07
N LEU A 61 -9.68 -14.21 -66.77
CA LEU A 61 -9.94 -15.52 -66.15
C LEU A 61 -8.78 -15.97 -65.27
N SER A 62 -7.53 -15.75 -65.68
CA SER A 62 -6.38 -16.11 -64.86
C SER A 62 -6.28 -15.24 -63.61
N ARG A 63 -6.52 -13.93 -63.71
CA ARG A 63 -6.58 -13.01 -62.56
C ARG A 63 -7.67 -13.40 -61.57
N THR A 64 -8.89 -13.61 -62.04
CA THR A 64 -10.01 -14.01 -61.16
C THR A 64 -9.76 -15.38 -60.52
N ALA A 65 -9.12 -16.32 -61.22
CA ALA A 65 -8.73 -17.60 -60.63
C ALA A 65 -7.67 -17.44 -59.52
N GLU A 66 -6.74 -16.49 -59.66
CA GLU A 66 -5.75 -16.17 -58.62
C GLU A 66 -6.41 -15.53 -57.38
N GLU A 67 -7.30 -14.56 -57.57
CA GLU A 67 -8.08 -13.94 -56.50
C GLU A 67 -8.90 -14.99 -55.73
N LEU A 68 -9.55 -15.92 -56.45
CA LEU A 68 -10.34 -16.98 -55.84
C LEU A 68 -9.47 -17.97 -55.06
N ARG A 69 -8.25 -18.27 -55.53
CA ARG A 69 -7.27 -19.04 -54.77
C ARG A 69 -6.82 -18.31 -53.51
N ALA A 70 -6.60 -16.99 -53.58
CA ALA A 70 -6.24 -16.19 -52.41
C ALA A 70 -7.36 -16.17 -51.37
N ALA A 71 -8.60 -15.89 -51.78
CA ALA A 71 -9.77 -15.91 -50.91
C ALA A 71 -9.98 -17.30 -50.26
N ARG A 72 -9.72 -18.40 -50.98
CA ARG A 72 -9.77 -19.75 -50.41
C ARG A 72 -8.72 -19.99 -49.34
N ARG A 73 -7.49 -19.46 -49.51
CA ARG A 73 -6.44 -19.57 -48.48
C ARG A 73 -6.83 -18.82 -47.21
N GLU A 74 -7.40 -17.63 -47.35
CA GLU A 74 -7.93 -16.86 -46.21
C GLU A 74 -9.07 -17.61 -45.52
N ALA A 75 -10.02 -18.14 -46.29
CA ALA A 75 -11.13 -18.92 -45.75
C ALA A 75 -10.66 -20.19 -45.01
N GLN A 76 -9.57 -20.81 -45.45
CA GLN A 76 -8.96 -21.96 -44.75
C GLN A 76 -8.32 -21.59 -43.41
N GLN A 77 -7.96 -20.33 -43.19
CA GLN A 77 -7.38 -19.86 -41.92
C GLN A 77 -8.46 -19.49 -40.89
N LEU A 78 -9.67 -19.13 -41.33
CA LEU A 78 -10.79 -18.74 -40.45
C LEU A 78 -11.09 -19.74 -39.32
N PRO A 79 -11.10 -21.08 -39.56
CA PRO A 79 -11.35 -22.04 -38.48
C PRO A 79 -10.29 -21.97 -37.38
N SER A 80 -9.01 -21.82 -37.73
CA SER A 80 -7.90 -21.70 -36.77
C SER A 80 -8.06 -20.44 -35.93
N VAL A 81 -8.28 -19.29 -36.57
CA VAL A 81 -8.48 -18.01 -35.88
C VAL A 81 -9.72 -18.07 -34.99
N SER A 82 -10.82 -18.68 -35.46
CA SER A 82 -12.04 -18.85 -34.65
C SER A 82 -11.81 -19.74 -33.42
N ALA A 83 -10.97 -20.77 -33.54
CA ALA A 83 -10.60 -21.63 -32.41
C ALA A 83 -9.71 -20.88 -31.41
N GLN A 84 -8.76 -20.07 -31.88
CA GLN A 84 -7.95 -19.21 -31.04
C GLN A 84 -8.80 -18.19 -30.28
N LEU A 85 -9.74 -17.52 -30.95
CA LEU A 85 -10.65 -16.57 -30.30
C LEU A 85 -11.54 -17.23 -29.24
N ARG A 86 -12.01 -18.47 -29.48
CA ARG A 86 -12.74 -19.24 -28.46
C ARG A 86 -11.87 -19.54 -27.25
N GLY A 87 -10.64 -20.02 -27.46
CA GLY A 87 -9.71 -20.29 -26.37
C GLY A 87 -9.37 -19.04 -25.54
N MET A 88 -9.13 -17.90 -26.20
CA MET A 88 -8.90 -16.63 -25.52
C MET A 88 -10.13 -16.17 -24.72
N ARG A 89 -11.34 -16.39 -25.25
CA ARG A 89 -12.58 -16.09 -24.54
C ARG A 89 -12.75 -16.95 -23.30
N ASP A 90 -12.54 -18.26 -23.41
CA ASP A 90 -12.66 -19.19 -22.27
C ASP A 90 -11.65 -18.84 -21.16
N GLN A 91 -10.43 -18.43 -21.55
CA GLN A 91 -9.42 -17.91 -20.62
C GLN A 91 -9.89 -16.63 -19.92
N ALA A 92 -10.40 -15.66 -20.67
CA ALA A 92 -10.90 -14.41 -20.10
C ALA A 92 -12.10 -14.64 -19.15
N GLU A 93 -12.99 -15.57 -19.48
CA GLU A 93 -14.10 -15.96 -18.61
C GLU A 93 -13.59 -16.67 -17.34
N GLY A 94 -12.58 -17.52 -17.44
CA GLY A 94 -11.93 -18.15 -16.29
C GLY A 94 -11.23 -17.16 -15.37
N GLU A 95 -10.50 -16.19 -15.92
CA GLU A 95 -9.86 -15.12 -15.16
C GLU A 95 -10.90 -14.21 -14.49
N SER A 96 -11.99 -13.88 -15.18
CA SER A 96 -13.09 -13.09 -14.60
C SER A 96 -13.72 -13.77 -13.38
N ARG A 97 -13.86 -15.10 -13.40
CA ARG A 97 -14.33 -15.87 -12.24
C ARG A 97 -13.35 -15.81 -11.08
N ARG A 98 -12.05 -15.98 -11.33
CA ARG A 98 -11.00 -15.85 -10.29
C ARG A 98 -10.98 -14.47 -9.66
N VAL A 99 -11.17 -13.41 -10.45
CA VAL A 99 -11.27 -12.04 -9.93
C VAL A 99 -12.48 -11.89 -9.01
N ALA A 100 -13.63 -12.44 -9.38
CA ALA A 100 -14.83 -12.40 -8.54
C ALA A 100 -14.66 -13.18 -7.23
N GLU A 101 -14.02 -14.36 -7.27
CA GLU A 101 -13.70 -15.16 -6.08
C GLU A 101 -12.76 -14.40 -5.13
N LEU A 102 -11.66 -13.84 -5.65
CA LEU A 102 -10.71 -13.05 -4.85
C LEU A 102 -11.37 -11.80 -4.26
N GLN A 103 -12.25 -11.13 -5.00
CA GLN A 103 -13.00 -9.98 -4.47
C GLN A 103 -13.91 -10.39 -3.31
N ALA A 104 -14.58 -11.54 -3.39
CA ALA A 104 -15.41 -12.06 -2.31
C ALA A 104 -14.58 -12.41 -1.06
N GLU A 105 -13.40 -13.03 -1.23
CA GLU A 105 -12.47 -13.31 -0.12
C GLU A 105 -11.95 -12.04 0.55
N VAL A 106 -11.62 -11.02 -0.24
CA VAL A 106 -11.17 -9.72 0.29
C VAL A 106 -12.26 -9.06 1.10
N GLU A 107 -13.50 -9.02 0.63
CA GLU A 107 -14.61 -8.45 1.40
C GLU A 107 -14.93 -9.26 2.67
N ALA A 108 -14.86 -10.59 2.61
CA ALA A 108 -15.02 -11.44 3.79
C ALA A 108 -13.94 -11.17 4.85
N SER A 109 -12.66 -11.14 4.44
CA SER A 109 -11.54 -10.86 5.35
C SER A 109 -11.60 -9.44 5.93
N LYS A 110 -12.05 -8.46 5.15
CA LYS A 110 -12.28 -7.09 5.61
C LYS A 110 -13.36 -7.04 6.70
N ALA A 111 -14.48 -7.73 6.49
CA ALA A 111 -15.54 -7.81 7.50
C ALA A 111 -15.06 -8.47 8.80
N GLU A 112 -14.24 -9.52 8.71
CA GLU A 112 -13.62 -10.16 9.88
C GLU A 112 -12.66 -9.23 10.61
N LEU A 113 -11.82 -8.48 9.88
CA LEU A 113 -10.93 -7.48 10.46
C LEU A 113 -11.71 -6.37 11.17
N GLU A 114 -12.77 -5.85 10.56
CA GLU A 114 -13.64 -4.85 11.18
C GLU A 114 -14.27 -5.37 12.49
N ALA A 115 -14.73 -6.62 12.50
CA ALA A 115 -15.25 -7.25 13.71
C ALA A 115 -14.18 -7.42 14.80
N MET A 116 -12.97 -7.85 14.45
CA MET A 116 -11.85 -7.96 15.40
C MET A 116 -11.44 -6.59 15.95
N VAL A 117 -11.34 -5.57 15.10
CA VAL A 117 -11.05 -4.20 15.53
C VAL A 117 -12.12 -3.68 16.48
N GLY A 118 -13.40 -3.98 16.21
CA GLY A 118 -14.50 -3.66 17.13
C GLY A 118 -14.32 -4.29 18.51
N ARG A 119 -13.97 -5.60 18.56
CA ARG A 119 -13.72 -6.31 19.82
C ARG A 119 -12.52 -5.75 20.59
N LEU A 120 -11.43 -5.44 19.89
CA LEU A 120 -10.24 -4.82 20.48
C LEU A 120 -10.56 -3.47 21.12
N LYS A 121 -11.25 -2.59 20.40
CA LYS A 121 -11.66 -1.27 20.92
C LYS A 121 -12.54 -1.41 22.17
N TYR A 122 -13.47 -2.36 22.17
CA TYR A 122 -14.32 -2.62 23.33
C TYR A 122 -13.50 -3.12 24.52
N GLY A 123 -12.58 -4.07 24.30
CA GLY A 123 -11.68 -4.58 25.34
C GLY A 123 -10.76 -3.50 25.94
N GLU A 124 -10.21 -2.61 25.11
CA GLU A 124 -9.40 -1.47 25.56
C GLU A 124 -10.20 -0.51 26.47
N LEU A 125 -11.46 -0.23 26.11
CA LEU A 125 -12.36 0.60 26.92
C LEU A 125 -12.68 -0.06 28.26
N GLU A 126 -12.96 -1.37 28.27
CA GLU A 126 -13.17 -2.12 29.50
C GLU A 126 -11.94 -2.10 30.39
N GLN A 127 -10.75 -2.41 29.85
CA GLN A 127 -9.48 -2.36 30.60
C GLN A 127 -9.23 -0.98 31.19
N ARG A 128 -9.47 0.09 30.42
CA ARG A 128 -9.33 1.47 30.91
C ARG A 128 -10.31 1.78 32.04
N SER A 129 -11.54 1.27 31.95
CA SER A 129 -12.55 1.45 33.00
C SER A 129 -12.16 0.73 34.30
N VAL A 130 -11.65 -0.50 34.18
CA VAL A 130 -11.17 -1.32 35.30
C VAL A 130 -9.96 -0.66 35.94
N ALA A 131 -8.97 -0.24 35.15
CA ALA A 131 -7.79 0.47 35.64
C ALA A 131 -8.17 1.75 36.42
N LYS A 132 -9.17 2.51 35.93
CA LYS A 132 -9.67 3.70 36.64
C LYS A 132 -10.36 3.36 37.97
N LYS A 133 -11.15 2.28 38.02
CA LYS A 133 -11.79 1.81 39.26
C LYS A 133 -10.75 1.34 40.27
N LEU A 134 -9.78 0.53 39.85
CA LEU A 134 -8.69 0.04 40.69
C LEU A 134 -7.83 1.20 41.21
N GLY A 135 -7.48 2.17 40.37
CA GLY A 135 -6.73 3.35 40.81
C GLY A 135 -7.46 4.16 41.88
N ARG A 136 -8.78 4.33 41.76
CA ARG A 136 -9.60 5.00 42.78
C ARG A 136 -9.66 4.21 44.08
N ALA A 137 -9.87 2.90 44.00
CA ALA A 137 -9.91 2.03 45.18
C ALA A 137 -8.56 2.07 45.93
N ALA A 138 -7.44 1.95 45.22
CA ALA A 138 -6.11 2.02 45.81
C ALA A 138 -5.86 3.37 46.51
N THR A 139 -6.27 4.49 45.91
CA THR A 139 -6.15 5.80 46.57
C THR A 139 -7.01 5.93 47.83
N GLN A 140 -8.21 5.37 47.82
CA GLN A 140 -9.10 5.39 48.99
C GLN A 140 -8.54 4.51 50.12
N GLU A 141 -8.05 3.32 49.79
CA GLU A 141 -7.43 2.41 50.76
C GLU A 141 -6.17 3.05 51.37
N GLN A 142 -5.33 3.69 50.57
CA GLN A 142 -4.15 4.40 51.06
C GLN A 142 -4.51 5.57 52.00
N GLN A 143 -5.58 6.32 51.70
CA GLN A 143 -6.08 7.38 52.59
C GLN A 143 -6.63 6.82 53.91
N GLN A 144 -7.38 5.72 53.87
CA GLN A 144 -7.90 5.05 55.07
C GLN A 144 -6.78 4.50 55.95
N MET A 145 -5.77 3.86 55.35
CA MET A 145 -4.61 3.37 56.09
C MET A 145 -3.80 4.52 56.71
N ALA A 146 -3.63 5.63 56.00
CA ALA A 146 -2.96 6.82 56.54
C ALA A 146 -3.74 7.43 57.73
N ALA A 147 -5.06 7.56 57.61
CA ALA A 147 -5.91 8.06 58.69
C ALA A 147 -5.88 7.12 59.92
N ALA A 148 -5.97 5.81 59.70
CA ALA A 148 -5.89 4.82 60.78
C ALA A 148 -4.52 4.83 61.47
N GLN A 149 -3.43 5.05 60.73
CA GLN A 149 -2.10 5.22 61.30
C GLN A 149 -1.98 6.50 62.14
N GLU A 150 -2.62 7.59 61.71
CA GLU A 150 -2.63 8.85 62.45
C GLU A 150 -3.42 8.72 63.76
N GLU A 151 -4.60 8.09 63.72
CA GLU A 151 -5.39 7.78 64.92
C GLU A 151 -4.62 6.86 65.89
N ALA A 152 -4.01 5.79 65.38
CA ALA A 152 -3.19 4.89 66.20
C ALA A 152 -1.99 5.61 66.85
N ALA A 153 -1.37 6.55 66.13
CA ALA A 153 -0.28 7.36 66.66
C ALA A 153 -0.74 8.30 67.78
N LEU A 154 -1.93 8.90 67.67
CA LEU A 154 -2.52 9.73 68.73
C LEU A 154 -2.84 8.90 69.98
N VAL A 155 -3.43 7.71 69.82
CA VAL A 155 -3.71 6.79 70.93
C VAL A 155 -2.42 6.34 71.61
N ALA A 156 -1.39 5.97 70.83
CA ALA A 156 -0.08 5.62 71.38
C ALA A 156 0.55 6.78 72.15
N ALA A 157 0.48 8.01 71.62
CA ALA A 157 0.98 9.19 72.30
C ALA A 157 0.23 9.46 73.63
N GLN A 158 -1.08 9.25 73.67
CA GLN A 158 -1.88 9.40 74.90
C GLN A 158 -1.51 8.35 75.95
N ILE A 159 -1.37 7.08 75.56
CA ILE A 159 -0.94 6.00 76.48
C ILE A 159 0.41 6.34 77.11
N VAL A 160 1.34 6.91 76.34
CA VAL A 160 2.64 7.35 76.83
C VAL A 160 2.52 8.52 77.80
N ALA A 161 1.68 9.50 77.50
CA ALA A 161 1.42 10.63 78.40
C ALA A 161 0.85 10.16 79.74
N ASP A 162 -0.14 9.26 79.71
CA ASP A 162 -0.77 8.70 80.90
C ASP A 162 0.21 7.84 81.72
N ALA A 163 1.05 7.03 81.05
CA ALA A 163 2.09 6.25 81.71
C ALA A 163 3.14 7.14 82.39
N ASN A 164 3.55 8.23 81.75
CA ASN A 164 4.46 9.21 82.35
C ASN A 164 3.83 9.91 83.57
N ALA A 165 2.53 10.23 83.52
CA ALA A 165 1.81 10.81 84.65
C ALA A 165 1.68 9.82 85.82
N ALA A 166 1.41 8.54 85.55
CA ALA A 166 1.29 7.49 86.56
C ALA A 166 2.61 7.14 87.26
N LEU A 167 3.75 7.32 86.58
CA LEU A 167 5.09 7.11 87.16
C LEU A 167 5.54 8.24 88.09
N GLY A 168 4.65 9.18 88.46
CA GLY A 168 4.95 10.21 89.45
C GLY A 168 5.97 11.24 88.97
N GLY A 169 6.04 11.48 87.66
CA GLY A 169 6.83 12.57 87.10
C GLY A 169 6.25 13.90 87.55
N ASP A 170 6.72 14.41 88.68
CA ASP A 170 6.49 15.77 89.13
C ASP A 170 6.76 16.71 87.95
N ALA A 171 5.72 17.45 87.54
CA ALA A 171 5.83 18.45 86.49
C ALA A 171 6.65 19.64 87.01
N ALA A 172 7.97 19.45 87.11
CA ALA A 172 8.90 20.54 87.10
C ALA A 172 8.68 21.29 85.77
N SER A 173 8.15 22.51 85.88
CA SER A 173 7.84 23.44 84.80
C SER A 173 9.04 23.58 83.84
N GLY A 174 9.13 22.71 82.83
CA GLY A 174 10.28 22.65 81.91
C GLY A 174 10.47 21.35 81.11
N ALA A 175 9.77 20.26 81.44
CA ALA A 175 9.93 18.99 80.72
C ALA A 175 9.17 18.95 79.37
N HIS A 176 9.83 18.47 78.31
CA HIS A 176 9.26 18.29 76.98
C HIS A 176 8.45 16.98 76.91
N PRO A 177 7.20 16.98 76.39
CA PRO A 177 6.29 15.83 76.48
C PRO A 177 6.83 14.53 75.85
N VAL A 178 7.72 14.64 74.86
CA VAL A 178 8.36 13.49 74.19
C VAL A 178 9.76 13.18 74.72
N PHE A 179 10.49 14.19 75.20
CA PHE A 179 11.93 14.09 75.46
C PHE A 179 12.28 14.16 76.95
N GLY A 180 11.31 14.40 77.83
CA GLY A 180 11.52 14.49 79.26
C GLY A 180 12.19 15.81 79.68
N GLU A 181 12.94 15.78 80.78
CA GLU A 181 13.50 16.96 81.42
C GLU A 181 14.67 17.55 80.60
N LEU A 182 14.72 18.88 80.47
CA LEU A 182 15.79 19.57 79.75
C LEU A 182 17.04 19.66 80.63
N LEU A 183 18.07 18.90 80.31
CA LEU A 183 19.35 18.92 81.03
C LEU A 183 20.21 20.12 80.64
N ARG A 184 20.20 20.50 79.35
CA ARG A 184 21.06 21.57 78.82
C ARG A 184 20.54 22.14 77.50
N ASP A 185 20.58 23.46 77.34
CA ASP A 185 20.30 24.16 76.07
C ASP A 185 21.54 24.93 75.61
N ASP A 186 22.18 24.46 74.54
CA ASP A 186 23.32 25.13 73.90
C ASP A 186 22.86 25.98 72.68
N GLY A 187 21.57 26.32 72.60
CA GLY A 187 20.93 27.16 71.58
C GLY A 187 20.65 26.45 70.25
N HIS A 188 21.59 25.63 69.77
CA HIS A 188 21.48 24.83 68.54
C HIS A 188 21.27 23.33 68.82
N LYS A 189 21.47 22.92 70.08
CA LYS A 189 21.28 21.56 70.57
C LYS A 189 20.70 21.63 71.97
N ARG A 190 19.60 20.92 72.17
CA ARG A 190 18.98 20.71 73.47
C ARG A 190 19.17 19.26 73.87
N LEU A 191 19.66 19.05 75.08
CA LEU A 191 19.89 17.74 75.68
C LEU A 191 18.78 17.52 76.69
N TYR A 192 18.06 16.42 76.53
CA TYR A 192 16.99 16.04 77.44
C TYR A 192 17.28 14.67 78.05
N SER A 193 16.86 14.44 79.29
CA SER A 193 16.76 13.12 79.91
C SER A 193 15.41 12.51 79.56
N ALA A 194 15.42 11.54 78.65
CA ALA A 194 14.22 10.81 78.26
C ALA A 194 14.27 9.38 78.80
N SER A 195 13.13 8.87 79.27
CA SER A 195 12.96 7.45 79.54
C SER A 195 12.93 6.66 78.22
N PRO A 196 13.61 5.50 78.10
CA PRO A 196 13.62 4.68 76.89
C PRO A 196 12.22 4.29 76.42
N THR A 197 11.28 4.07 77.35
CA THR A 197 9.88 3.72 77.05
C THR A 197 9.15 4.88 76.36
N THR A 198 9.39 6.13 76.79
CA THR A 198 8.75 7.33 76.24
C THR A 198 9.26 7.66 74.84
N LEU A 199 10.57 7.51 74.61
CA LEU A 199 11.21 7.73 73.31
C LEU A 199 10.67 6.78 72.24
N TRP A 200 10.52 5.51 72.60
CA TRP A 200 10.14 4.46 71.65
C TRP A 200 8.66 4.51 71.29
N ALA A 201 7.80 4.79 72.26
CA ALA A 201 6.35 4.77 72.05
C ALA A 201 5.79 6.09 71.45
N GLY A 202 6.45 7.24 71.68
CA GLY A 202 5.97 8.55 71.22
C GLY A 202 6.45 8.97 69.84
N THR A 203 7.42 8.27 69.22
CA THR A 203 7.99 8.73 67.96
C THR A 203 8.22 7.64 66.93
N SER A 204 7.53 7.76 65.79
CA SER A 204 8.04 7.30 64.49
C SER A 204 9.22 8.20 64.05
N THR A 205 10.22 8.36 64.93
CA THR A 205 11.34 9.31 64.81
C THR A 205 12.10 9.10 63.51
N TRP A 206 12.17 7.85 63.04
CA TRP A 206 12.92 7.46 61.85
C TRP A 206 12.48 8.20 60.57
N HIS A 207 11.17 8.35 60.34
CA HIS A 207 10.65 9.00 59.12
C HIS A 207 10.72 10.54 59.19
N LYS A 208 10.54 11.13 60.38
CA LYS A 208 10.55 12.61 60.54
C LYS A 208 11.95 13.20 60.69
N GLN A 209 12.92 12.46 61.24
CA GLN A 209 14.28 12.97 61.50
C GLN A 209 15.18 13.05 60.26
N ARG A 210 14.82 12.39 59.15
CA ARG A 210 15.56 12.45 57.87
C ARG A 210 15.10 13.55 56.91
N ALA A 211 14.12 14.37 57.28
CA ALA A 211 13.75 15.54 56.49
C ALA A 211 14.85 16.62 56.62
N PHE A 212 15.57 16.88 55.53
CA PHE A 212 16.58 17.93 55.47
C PHE A 212 15.92 19.31 55.66
N ARG A 213 16.45 20.11 56.60
CA ARG A 213 16.01 21.50 56.86
C ARG A 213 17.22 22.43 56.79
N ALA A 214 17.25 23.31 55.80
CA ALA A 214 18.39 24.16 55.49
C ALA A 214 18.78 25.10 56.65
N GLU A 215 17.81 25.76 57.29
CA GLU A 215 18.06 26.68 58.42
C GLU A 215 18.74 25.98 59.61
N ARG A 216 18.35 24.72 59.88
CA ARG A 216 18.94 23.92 60.96
C ARG A 216 20.38 23.50 60.64
N ALA A 217 20.65 23.16 59.38
CA ALA A 217 22.00 22.82 58.93
C ALA A 217 22.97 24.00 59.11
N GLU A 218 22.53 25.23 58.83
CA GLU A 218 23.34 26.43 58.99
C GLU A 218 23.66 26.75 60.47
N LEU A 219 22.70 26.56 61.37
CA LEU A 219 22.92 26.71 62.83
C LEU A 219 23.93 25.69 63.37
N ILE A 220 23.84 24.43 62.92
CA ILE A 220 24.79 23.38 63.31
C ILE A 220 26.20 23.72 62.81
N ALA A 221 26.33 24.22 61.58
CA ALA A 221 27.62 24.62 61.01
C ALA A 221 28.26 25.76 61.83
N LYS A 222 27.51 26.82 62.17
CA LYS A 222 27.99 27.94 62.99
C LYS A 222 28.44 27.51 64.39
N ALA A 223 27.71 26.58 65.00
CA ALA A 223 28.06 26.08 66.32
C ALA A 223 29.29 25.16 66.30
N LYS A 224 29.41 24.30 65.28
CA LYS A 224 30.59 23.43 65.10
C LYS A 224 31.86 24.23 64.80
N GLN A 225 31.76 25.33 64.05
CA GLN A 225 32.88 26.24 63.81
C GLN A 225 33.48 26.80 65.11
N ARG A 226 32.70 26.87 66.19
CA ARG A 226 33.14 27.33 67.52
C ARG A 226 33.64 26.20 68.42
N SER A 227 33.46 24.93 68.04
CA SER A 227 33.85 23.77 68.85
C SER A 227 35.15 23.15 68.34
N SER A 228 36.09 22.83 69.22
CA SER A 228 37.36 22.16 68.88
C SER A 228 37.24 20.64 68.67
N VAL A 229 36.03 20.08 68.76
CA VAL A 229 35.78 18.63 68.73
C VAL A 229 35.48 18.16 67.30
N ALA A 230 36.42 17.44 66.71
CA ALA A 230 36.27 16.76 65.42
C ALA A 230 35.33 15.55 65.56
N GLY A 231 34.24 15.53 64.79
CA GLY A 231 33.28 14.41 64.76
C GLY A 231 32.03 14.74 63.95
N TRP A 232 31.50 13.74 63.24
CA TRP A 232 30.35 13.86 62.33
C TRP A 232 29.04 14.07 63.10
N PRO A 233 28.12 14.94 62.62
CA PRO A 233 26.85 15.17 63.29
C PRO A 233 25.90 13.97 63.12
N GLY A 234 25.43 13.40 64.23
CA GLY A 234 24.34 12.40 64.22
C GLY A 234 24.55 11.14 65.06
N SER A 235 25.66 11.00 65.80
CA SER A 235 25.82 9.84 66.71
C SER A 235 24.92 9.98 67.93
N ILE A 236 23.95 9.07 68.07
CA ILE A 236 23.22 8.87 69.32
C ILE A 236 24.15 8.04 70.21
N CYS A 237 24.64 8.65 71.30
CA CYS A 237 25.38 7.92 72.32
C CYS A 237 24.46 7.66 73.50
N VAL A 238 24.20 6.39 73.79
CA VAL A 238 23.57 5.96 75.04
C VAL A 238 24.70 5.84 76.06
N VAL A 239 24.57 6.54 77.19
CA VAL A 239 25.49 6.40 78.32
C VAL A 239 24.66 5.90 79.49
N GLU A 240 24.98 4.71 79.98
CA GLU A 240 24.41 4.20 81.23
C GLU A 240 25.07 4.94 82.40
N SER A 241 24.29 5.63 83.21
CA SER A 241 24.75 6.09 84.51
C SER A 241 24.74 4.89 85.45
N GLY A 242 25.92 4.34 85.78
CA GLY A 242 26.07 3.45 86.93
C GLY A 242 25.61 4.17 88.20
N GLY A 243 24.89 3.44 89.06
CA GLY A 243 24.41 3.95 90.36
C GLY A 243 25.52 4.29 91.34
#